data_AF-A0A3S5EMM4-F1
#
_entry.id   AF-A0A3S5EMM4-F1
#
_cell.length_a   1.000
_cell.length_b   1.000
_cell.length_c   1.000
_cell.angle_alpha   90.00
_cell.angle_beta   90.00
_cell.angle_gamma   90.00
#
_symmetry.space_group_name_H-M   'P 1'
#
loop_
_entity.id
_entity.type
_entity.pdbx_description
1 polymer ?
#
loop_
_entity_poly.entity_id
_entity_poly.type
_entity_poly.pdbx_seq_one_letter_code
_entity_poly.pdbx_strand_id
1 'polypeptide(L)'
;MQVRNFKKWWLSLVKNLKHHQRFDAELNQTKTELNQTKTELNQTKTELNQTKTELNQTKTELNQTKTELNQTKTELNQTKTELNQTKTTTRTTLDFHLRKITPMAFLELLEIHLAESCNLNCFGCNHFSQIAEESYTDLEEFEKDMSQLAKVTKGEVGVFRLMGGEPLLNPQCPNFFEVTRKYFPKSEIWLVSNGLLLEKQDALFWQKARENRVQIRPTKYPLKIDWDKIKALCDANEVPLIFFNEGEVEKTSWKFTLDPEGKCDNYHSFTHCSMANHCVQFKKGRLYTCTFPAHIEHYNKKYGHTFELSPFDSISIYEVKDYQELLYFLAKPIPFCRYCKVSQWAPVGKWRPSKKDKFEYLERKDNE
;
A
#
# COMPACT_ATOMS: atom_id res chain seq x y z
N MET A 1 58.20 -0.77 -126.68
CA MET A 1 57.05 -0.14 -125.96
C MET A 1 56.45 -1.02 -124.84
N GLN A 2 57.15 -2.07 -124.35
CA GLN A 2 56.64 -2.99 -123.31
C GLN A 2 57.22 -2.76 -121.90
N VAL A 3 58.39 -2.13 -121.76
CA VAL A 3 59.10 -2.01 -120.45
C VAL A 3 58.52 -0.91 -119.54
N ARG A 4 58.00 0.19 -120.10
CA ARG A 4 57.52 1.36 -119.33
C ARG A 4 56.16 1.12 -118.66
N ASN A 5 55.31 0.29 -119.25
CA ASN A 5 54.01 -0.12 -118.68
C ASN A 5 54.19 -1.15 -117.57
N PHE A 6 55.17 -2.06 -117.69
CA PHE A 6 55.50 -3.02 -116.65
C PHE A 6 56.00 -2.33 -115.36
N LYS A 7 56.84 -1.29 -115.48
CA LYS A 7 57.34 -0.53 -114.33
C LYS A 7 56.24 0.25 -113.58
N LYS A 8 55.29 0.85 -114.31
CA LYS A 8 54.11 1.52 -113.72
C LYS A 8 53.14 0.53 -113.07
N TRP A 9 52.88 -0.61 -113.73
CA TRP A 9 52.06 -1.68 -113.18
C TRP A 9 52.68 -2.27 -111.91
N TRP A 10 53.99 -2.53 -111.90
CA TRP A 10 54.73 -3.03 -110.74
C TRP A 10 54.75 -2.03 -109.57
N LEU A 11 55.01 -0.74 -109.83
CA LEU A 11 54.93 0.31 -108.80
C LEU A 11 53.50 0.46 -108.24
N SER A 12 52.48 0.35 -109.08
CA SER A 12 51.08 0.34 -108.66
C SER A 12 50.77 -0.88 -107.79
N LEU A 13 51.28 -2.07 -108.16
CA LEU A 13 51.11 -3.32 -107.42
C LEU A 13 51.78 -3.21 -106.03
N VAL A 14 53.01 -2.69 -105.96
CA VAL A 14 53.73 -2.44 -104.70
C VAL A 14 53.01 -1.42 -103.81
N LYS A 15 52.46 -0.35 -104.41
CA LYS A 15 51.69 0.66 -103.68
C LYS A 15 50.37 0.10 -103.13
N ASN A 16 49.69 -0.75 -103.91
CA ASN A 16 48.50 -1.48 -103.48
C ASN A 16 48.83 -2.48 -102.36
N LEU A 17 49.94 -3.22 -102.49
CA LEU A 17 50.41 -4.15 -101.46
C LEU A 17 50.71 -3.42 -100.13
N LYS A 18 51.36 -2.24 -100.19
CA LYS A 18 51.59 -1.39 -99.01
C LYS A 18 50.29 -0.85 -98.40
N HIS A 19 49.32 -0.46 -99.23
CA HIS A 19 47.99 -0.07 -98.75
C HIS A 19 47.27 -1.24 -98.08
N HIS A 20 47.36 -2.44 -98.65
CA HIS A 20 46.75 -3.65 -98.09
C HIS A 20 47.38 -4.01 -96.74
N GLN A 21 48.72 -3.99 -96.67
CA GLN A 21 49.47 -4.20 -95.43
C GLN A 21 49.12 -3.17 -94.35
N ARG A 22 48.90 -1.91 -94.73
CA ARG A 22 48.47 -0.85 -93.82
C ARG A 22 47.03 -1.06 -93.33
N PHE A 23 46.11 -1.43 -94.21
CA PHE A 23 44.74 -1.76 -93.85
C PHE A 23 44.69 -2.97 -92.91
N ASP A 24 45.48 -4.01 -93.16
CA ASP A 24 45.59 -5.18 -92.28
C ASP A 24 46.15 -4.80 -90.90
N ALA A 25 47.13 -3.88 -90.86
CA ALA A 25 47.66 -3.35 -89.61
C ALA A 25 46.61 -2.54 -88.83
N GLU A 26 45.87 -1.65 -89.49
CA GLU A 26 44.78 -0.85 -88.89
C GLU A 26 43.63 -1.74 -88.40
N LEU A 27 43.26 -2.79 -89.15
CA LEU A 27 42.27 -3.79 -88.76
C LEU A 27 42.72 -4.60 -87.54
N ASN A 28 43.98 -5.03 -87.51
CA ASN A 28 44.54 -5.74 -86.37
C ASN A 28 44.62 -4.86 -85.12
N GLN A 29 44.91 -3.57 -85.29
CA GLN A 29 44.89 -2.59 -84.20
C GLN A 29 43.47 -2.41 -83.64
N THR A 30 42.47 -2.14 -84.48
CA THR A 30 41.07 -2.01 -84.04
C THR A 30 40.54 -3.27 -83.37
N LYS A 31 40.94 -4.45 -83.83
CA LYS A 31 40.59 -5.73 -83.21
C LYS A 31 41.20 -5.88 -81.81
N THR A 32 42.42 -5.38 -81.63
CA THR A 32 43.09 -5.34 -80.32
C THR A 32 42.38 -4.37 -79.38
N GLU A 33 42.06 -3.16 -79.84
CA GLU A 33 41.32 -2.14 -79.08
C GLU A 33 39.93 -2.64 -78.66
N LEU A 34 39.21 -3.34 -79.55
CA LEU A 34 37.91 -3.95 -79.26
C LEU A 34 38.01 -5.03 -78.18
N ASN A 35 39.05 -5.88 -78.24
CA ASN A 35 39.28 -6.89 -77.22
C ASN A 35 39.62 -6.25 -75.87
N GLN A 36 40.37 -5.15 -75.87
CA GLN A 36 40.69 -4.39 -74.66
C GLN A 36 39.45 -3.75 -74.04
N THR A 37 38.63 -3.05 -74.82
CA THR A 37 37.35 -2.48 -74.33
C THR A 37 36.38 -3.55 -73.84
N LYS A 38 36.34 -4.74 -74.48
CA LYS A 38 35.52 -5.86 -74.00
C LYS A 38 36.01 -6.39 -72.64
N THR A 39 37.32 -6.36 -72.42
CA THR A 39 37.94 -6.78 -71.15
C THR A 39 37.62 -5.76 -70.06
N GLU A 40 37.78 -4.47 -70.35
CA GLU A 40 37.39 -3.37 -69.46
C GLU A 40 35.91 -3.44 -69.08
N LEU A 41 35.00 -3.64 -70.04
CA LEU A 41 33.56 -3.78 -69.79
C LEU A 41 33.24 -4.96 -68.85
N ASN A 42 33.91 -6.10 -69.04
CA ASN A 42 33.73 -7.26 -68.16
C ASN A 42 34.24 -6.97 -66.74
N GLN A 43 35.33 -6.21 -66.61
CA GLN A 43 35.85 -5.77 -65.33
C GLN A 43 34.88 -4.82 -64.63
N THR A 44 34.36 -3.80 -65.32
CA THR A 44 33.37 -2.87 -64.76
C THR A 44 32.08 -3.58 -64.33
N LYS A 45 31.64 -4.59 -65.09
CA LYS A 45 30.47 -5.42 -64.73
C LYS A 45 30.71 -6.23 -63.46
N THR A 46 31.94 -6.71 -63.25
CA THR A 46 32.34 -7.44 -62.05
C THR A 46 32.36 -6.52 -60.84
N GLU A 47 32.95 -5.33 -60.98
CA GLU A 47 32.95 -4.29 -59.95
C GLU A 47 31.51 -3.88 -59.56
N LEU A 48 30.63 -3.66 -60.54
CA LEU A 48 29.23 -3.32 -60.28
C LEU A 48 28.50 -4.40 -59.48
N ASN A 49 28.73 -5.68 -59.79
CA ASN A 49 28.14 -6.79 -59.05
C ASN A 49 28.68 -6.87 -57.62
N GLN A 50 29.95 -6.56 -57.42
CA GLN A 50 30.57 -6.50 -56.10
C GLN A 50 29.95 -5.37 -55.27
N THR A 51 29.86 -4.15 -55.82
CA THR A 51 29.23 -3.01 -55.15
C THR A 51 27.76 -3.28 -54.80
N LYS A 52 27.01 -3.97 -55.67
CA LYS A 52 25.62 -4.37 -55.39
C LYS A 52 25.52 -5.34 -54.21
N THR A 53 26.51 -6.23 -54.07
CA THR A 53 26.59 -7.19 -52.95
C THR A 53 26.88 -6.45 -51.65
N GLU A 54 27.86 -5.53 -51.66
CA GLU A 54 28.21 -4.68 -50.51
C GLU A 54 27.02 -3.81 -50.07
N LEU A 55 26.26 -3.24 -51.02
CA LEU A 55 25.05 -2.48 -50.71
C LEU A 55 23.98 -3.33 -50.01
N ASN A 56 23.75 -4.56 -50.47
CA ASN A 56 22.80 -5.47 -49.85
C ASN A 56 23.23 -5.88 -48.44
N GLN A 57 24.54 -6.10 -48.23
CA GLN A 57 25.08 -6.37 -46.91
C GLN A 57 24.87 -5.18 -45.96
N THR A 58 25.22 -3.97 -46.40
CA THR A 58 25.04 -2.73 -45.63
C THR A 58 23.57 -2.52 -45.25
N LYS A 59 22.63 -2.82 -46.16
CA LYS A 59 21.19 -2.73 -45.90
C LYS A 59 20.73 -3.73 -44.82
N THR A 60 21.33 -4.92 -44.80
CA THR A 60 21.04 -5.95 -43.80
C THR A 60 21.54 -5.53 -42.42
N GLU A 61 22.77 -5.01 -42.34
CA GLU A 61 23.37 -4.46 -41.11
C GLU A 61 22.54 -3.28 -40.55
N LEU A 62 22.05 -2.39 -41.43
CA LEU A 62 21.17 -1.29 -41.04
C LEU A 62 19.85 -1.79 -40.42
N ASN A 63 19.23 -2.82 -41.01
CA ASN A 63 18.00 -3.41 -40.48
C ASN A 63 18.22 -4.10 -39.13
N GLN A 64 19.36 -4.75 -38.94
CA GLN A 64 19.76 -5.33 -37.67
C GLN A 64 19.93 -4.25 -36.60
N THR A 65 20.71 -3.20 -36.91
CA THR A 65 20.92 -2.05 -36.01
C THR A 65 19.59 -1.39 -35.60
N LYS A 66 18.64 -1.27 -36.54
CA LYS A 66 17.30 -0.73 -36.26
C LYS A 66 16.50 -1.63 -35.31
N THR A 67 16.65 -2.93 -35.44
CA THR A 67 15.99 -3.91 -34.56
C THR A 67 16.57 -3.83 -33.15
N GLU A 68 17.89 -3.80 -33.02
CA GLU A 68 18.61 -3.62 -31.75
C GLU A 68 18.23 -2.29 -31.06
N LEU A 69 18.11 -1.20 -31.83
CA LEU A 69 17.65 0.09 -31.31
C LEU A 69 16.22 0.02 -30.76
N ASN A 70 15.31 -0.66 -31.46
CA ASN A 70 13.93 -0.83 -30.99
C ASN A 70 13.85 -1.69 -29.72
N GLN A 71 14.69 -2.72 -29.63
CA GLN A 71 14.81 -3.54 -28.42
C GLN A 71 15.32 -2.70 -27.25
N THR A 72 16.42 -1.96 -27.44
CA THR A 72 16.99 -1.06 -26.42
C THR A 72 15.96 -0.03 -25.94
N LYS A 73 15.15 0.52 -26.85
CA LYS A 73 14.07 1.46 -26.51
C LYS A 73 12.97 0.81 -25.65
N THR A 74 12.67 -0.47 -25.91
CA THR A 74 11.68 -1.23 -25.14
C THR A 74 12.18 -1.49 -23.72
N GLU A 75 13.44 -1.95 -23.59
CA GLU A 75 14.11 -2.16 -22.30
C GLU A 75 14.16 -0.87 -21.48
N LEU A 76 14.52 0.27 -22.11
CA LEU A 76 14.52 1.58 -21.44
C LEU A 76 13.14 1.97 -20.88
N ASN A 77 12.06 1.70 -21.62
CA ASN A 77 10.70 1.98 -21.16
C ASN A 77 10.30 1.09 -19.98
N GLN A 78 10.73 -0.18 -19.98
CA GLN A 78 10.52 -1.09 -18.86
C GLN A 78 11.25 -0.60 -17.61
N THR A 79 12.55 -0.29 -17.71
CA THR A 79 13.34 0.24 -16.59
C THR A 79 12.74 1.53 -16.03
N LYS A 80 12.22 2.42 -16.88
CA LYS A 80 11.54 3.65 -16.44
C LYS A 80 10.27 3.34 -15.63
N THR A 81 9.53 2.30 -16.01
CA THR A 81 8.31 1.87 -15.31
C THR A 81 8.65 1.30 -13.94
N GLU A 82 9.65 0.43 -13.86
CA GLU A 82 10.16 -0.16 -12.61
C GLU A 82 10.69 0.92 -11.65
N LEU A 83 11.41 1.92 -12.17
CA LEU A 83 11.89 3.06 -11.38
C LEU A 83 10.73 3.87 -10.78
N ASN A 84 9.67 4.12 -11.54
CA ASN A 84 8.49 4.85 -11.05
C ASN A 84 7.71 4.07 -9.99
N GLN A 85 7.59 2.74 -10.16
CA GLN A 85 7.01 1.86 -9.16
C GLN A 85 7.84 1.89 -7.87
N THR A 86 9.15 1.76 -7.98
CA THR A 86 10.08 1.82 -6.83
C THR A 86 9.95 3.15 -6.08
N LYS A 87 9.96 4.28 -6.79
CA LYS A 87 9.76 5.61 -6.18
C LYS A 87 8.44 5.71 -5.42
N THR A 88 7.36 5.17 -5.98
CA THR A 88 6.04 5.18 -5.36
C THR A 88 6.05 4.35 -4.08
N THR A 89 6.56 3.13 -4.13
CA THR A 89 6.70 2.23 -2.97
C THR A 89 7.56 2.86 -1.87
N THR A 90 8.73 3.40 -2.21
CA THR A 90 9.61 4.06 -1.23
C THR A 90 8.91 5.24 -0.57
N ARG A 91 8.18 6.06 -1.33
CA ARG A 91 7.42 7.19 -0.78
C ARG A 91 6.33 6.72 0.18
N THR A 92 5.58 5.67 -0.17
CA THR A 92 4.53 5.13 0.69
C THR A 92 5.09 4.50 1.97
N THR A 93 6.20 3.77 1.87
CA THR A 93 6.88 3.20 3.04
C THR A 93 7.42 4.30 3.96
N LEU A 94 8.01 5.35 3.40
CA LEU A 94 8.50 6.48 4.18
C LEU A 94 7.36 7.23 4.89
N ASP A 95 6.26 7.53 4.19
CA ASP A 95 5.08 8.16 4.78
C ASP A 95 4.50 7.31 5.93
N PHE A 96 4.40 6.00 5.73
CA PHE A 96 3.95 5.07 6.76
C PHE A 96 4.79 5.18 8.03
N HIS A 97 6.13 5.13 7.93
CA HIS A 97 7.00 5.22 9.10
C HIS A 97 7.00 6.63 9.72
N LEU A 98 7.03 7.69 8.91
CA LEU A 98 7.03 9.07 9.40
C LEU A 98 5.77 9.38 10.21
N ARG A 99 4.60 8.92 9.76
CA ARG A 99 3.35 9.07 10.52
C ARG A 99 3.39 8.42 11.91
N LYS A 100 4.23 7.40 12.14
CA LYS A 100 4.35 6.76 13.46
C LYS A 100 5.20 7.56 14.44
N ILE A 101 6.24 8.21 13.94
CA ILE A 101 7.25 8.90 14.77
C ILE A 101 7.11 10.43 14.76
N THR A 102 6.15 10.95 14.01
CA THR A 102 5.84 12.39 13.98
C THR A 102 4.63 12.66 14.87
N PRO A 103 4.76 13.54 15.88
CA PRO A 103 3.61 14.00 16.66
C PRO A 103 2.52 14.57 15.75
N MET A 104 1.28 14.15 15.96
CA MET A 104 0.14 14.70 15.23
C MET A 104 -0.07 16.17 15.59
N ALA A 105 -0.70 16.95 14.72
CA ALA A 105 -1.05 18.34 15.02
C ALA A 105 -2.08 18.46 16.16
N PHE A 106 -2.97 17.47 16.25
CA PHE A 106 -3.95 17.25 17.31
C PHE A 106 -4.33 15.76 17.31
N LEU A 107 -5.06 15.30 18.32
CA LEU A 107 -5.60 13.95 18.38
C LEU A 107 -6.69 13.80 17.32
N GLU A 108 -6.33 13.20 16.19
CA GLU A 108 -7.28 12.93 15.11
C GLU A 108 -8.40 11.99 15.58
N LEU A 109 -8.06 11.04 16.46
CA LEU A 109 -8.98 9.99 16.88
C LEU A 109 -8.66 9.46 18.29
N LEU A 110 -9.71 9.21 19.08
CA LEU A 110 -9.64 8.50 20.35
C LEU A 110 -10.66 7.36 20.39
N GLU A 111 -10.22 6.18 20.78
CA GLU A 111 -11.07 5.01 21.03
C GLU A 111 -11.31 4.82 22.53
N ILE A 112 -12.57 4.67 22.92
CA ILE A 112 -12.99 4.55 24.31
C ILE A 112 -13.90 3.35 24.45
N HIS A 113 -13.61 2.45 25.40
CA HIS A 113 -14.52 1.37 25.75
C HIS A 113 -15.64 1.90 26.64
N LEU A 114 -16.89 1.59 26.30
CA LEU A 114 -18.07 1.75 27.13
C LEU A 114 -18.44 0.43 27.83
N ALA A 115 -17.99 -0.69 27.27
CA ALA A 115 -18.09 -2.04 27.84
C ALA A 115 -16.81 -2.81 27.51
N GLU A 116 -16.24 -3.52 28.48
CA GLU A 116 -15.02 -4.31 28.25
C GLU A 116 -15.32 -5.63 27.53
N SER A 117 -16.47 -6.26 27.81
CA SER A 117 -16.91 -7.52 27.20
C SER A 117 -17.73 -7.33 25.91
N CYS A 118 -17.79 -8.38 25.09
CA CYS A 118 -18.56 -8.41 23.84
C CYS A 118 -19.51 -9.61 23.79
N ASN A 119 -20.68 -9.45 23.17
CA ASN A 119 -21.60 -10.55 22.85
C ASN A 119 -21.19 -11.34 21.60
N LEU A 120 -20.15 -10.91 20.88
CA LEU A 120 -19.45 -11.71 19.89
C LEU A 120 -18.16 -12.31 20.46
N ASN A 121 -17.68 -13.37 19.82
CA ASN A 121 -16.43 -14.02 20.18
C ASN A 121 -15.46 -14.03 18.99
N CYS A 122 -14.92 -12.89 18.57
CA CYS A 122 -14.03 -12.85 17.39
C CYS A 122 -12.68 -13.51 17.67
N PHE A 123 -12.21 -14.39 16.77
CA PHE A 123 -10.85 -14.96 16.83
C PHE A 123 -9.81 -13.83 16.83
N GLY A 124 -8.87 -13.88 17.78
CA GLY A 124 -7.75 -12.93 17.83
C GLY A 124 -8.17 -11.47 18.01
N CYS A 125 -9.29 -11.20 18.69
CA CYS A 125 -9.71 -9.82 18.97
C CYS A 125 -8.62 -9.08 19.76
N ASN A 126 -8.02 -8.05 19.18
CA ASN A 126 -6.95 -7.26 19.82
C ASN A 126 -7.43 -6.40 21.00
N HIS A 127 -8.75 -6.31 21.24
CA HIS A 127 -9.35 -5.69 22.43
C HIS A 127 -9.52 -6.68 23.59
N PHE A 128 -9.30 -7.99 23.36
CA PHE A 128 -9.52 -9.07 24.32
C PHE A 128 -10.96 -9.18 24.87
N SER A 129 -11.93 -8.50 24.26
CA SER A 129 -13.29 -8.40 24.75
C SER A 129 -14.09 -9.72 24.76
N GLN A 130 -13.67 -10.72 23.98
CA GLN A 130 -14.27 -12.07 24.01
C GLN A 130 -13.84 -12.91 25.21
N ILE A 131 -12.79 -12.45 25.91
CA ILE A 131 -12.27 -13.08 27.12
C ILE A 131 -12.34 -12.17 28.36
N ALA A 132 -12.72 -10.90 28.18
CA ALA A 132 -12.99 -9.95 29.25
C ALA A 132 -14.24 -10.35 30.05
N GLU A 133 -14.22 -10.01 31.34
CA GLU A 133 -15.41 -10.08 32.19
C GLU A 133 -16.36 -8.92 31.89
N GLU A 134 -17.64 -9.12 32.22
CA GLU A 134 -18.63 -8.07 32.10
C GLU A 134 -18.32 -6.92 33.05
N SER A 135 -18.02 -5.76 32.46
CA SER A 135 -17.76 -4.52 33.16
C SER A 135 -17.96 -3.35 32.22
N TYR A 136 -18.32 -2.21 32.81
CA TYR A 136 -18.71 -1.00 32.10
C TYR A 136 -17.91 0.18 32.62
N THR A 137 -17.67 1.16 31.74
CA THR A 137 -17.08 2.43 32.15
C THR A 137 -18.04 3.18 33.05
N ASP A 138 -17.54 3.70 34.16
CA ASP A 138 -18.33 4.53 35.07
C ASP A 138 -18.57 5.92 34.44
N LEU A 139 -19.83 6.35 34.45
CA LEU A 139 -20.23 7.59 33.78
C LEU A 139 -19.69 8.85 34.48
N GLU A 140 -19.59 8.83 35.81
CA GLU A 140 -19.07 9.98 36.58
C GLU A 140 -17.56 10.13 36.41
N GLU A 141 -16.83 9.01 36.44
CA GLU A 141 -15.40 8.98 36.10
C GLU A 141 -15.18 9.44 34.66
N PHE A 142 -15.97 8.95 33.71
CA PHE A 142 -15.90 9.38 32.32
C PHE A 142 -16.14 10.89 32.17
N GLU A 143 -17.11 11.47 32.86
CA GLU A 143 -17.35 12.92 32.81
C GLU A 143 -16.16 13.73 33.38
N LYS A 144 -15.58 13.29 34.51
CA LYS A 144 -14.37 13.91 35.06
C LYS A 144 -13.22 13.87 34.06
N ASP A 145 -13.03 12.71 33.43
CA ASP A 145 -12.02 12.48 32.42
C ASP A 145 -12.23 13.34 31.16
N MET A 146 -13.45 13.43 30.63
CA MET A 146 -13.77 14.27 29.47
C MET A 146 -13.55 15.76 29.78
N SER A 147 -13.91 16.21 31.00
CA SER A 147 -13.67 17.57 31.45
C SER A 147 -12.17 17.90 31.49
N GLN A 148 -11.36 17.01 32.07
CA GLN A 148 -9.92 17.20 32.12
C GLN A 148 -9.29 17.12 30.72
N LEU A 149 -9.71 16.17 29.89
CA LEU A 149 -9.21 16.01 28.53
C LEU A 149 -9.50 17.26 27.71
N ALA A 150 -10.69 17.87 27.84
CA ALA A 150 -11.03 19.10 27.16
C ALA A 150 -10.14 20.28 27.57
N LYS A 151 -9.76 20.38 28.85
CA LYS A 151 -8.81 21.40 29.32
C LYS A 151 -7.42 21.21 28.70
N VAL A 152 -6.90 19.98 28.71
CA VAL A 152 -5.57 19.68 28.18
C VAL A 152 -5.51 19.89 26.67
N THR A 153 -6.50 19.34 25.95
CA THR A 153 -6.56 19.39 24.48
C THR A 153 -7.08 20.73 23.93
N LYS A 154 -7.58 21.62 24.81
CA LYS A 154 -8.32 22.83 24.44
C LYS A 154 -9.53 22.55 23.52
N GLY A 155 -10.11 21.35 23.65
CA GLY A 155 -11.23 20.89 22.83
C GLY A 155 -10.85 20.42 21.41
N GLU A 156 -9.56 20.41 21.06
CA GLU A 156 -9.06 20.02 19.74
C GLU A 156 -8.84 18.51 19.66
N VAL A 157 -9.94 17.76 19.52
CA VAL A 157 -9.95 16.32 19.21
C VAL A 157 -10.85 16.10 18.00
N GLY A 158 -10.39 15.34 17.01
CA GLY A 158 -11.15 15.11 15.78
C GLY A 158 -12.38 14.24 16.01
N VAL A 159 -12.15 12.98 16.38
CA VAL A 159 -13.18 11.94 16.46
C VAL A 159 -13.11 11.18 17.78
N PHE A 160 -14.26 11.00 18.44
CA PHE A 160 -14.44 10.04 19.51
C PHE A 160 -15.12 8.78 18.98
N ARG A 161 -14.40 7.66 18.98
CA ARG A 161 -14.97 6.33 18.76
C ARG A 161 -15.39 5.76 20.11
N LEU A 162 -16.65 5.92 20.42
CA LEU A 162 -17.30 5.26 21.54
C LEU A 162 -17.58 3.83 21.13
N MET A 163 -16.87 2.90 21.75
CA MET A 163 -16.82 1.51 21.34
C MET A 163 -16.64 0.62 22.58
N GLY A 164 -16.02 -0.54 22.43
CA GLY A 164 -15.79 -1.48 23.51
C GLY A 164 -15.68 -2.88 22.95
N GLY A 165 -15.92 -3.89 23.79
CA GLY A 165 -16.35 -5.17 23.28
C GLY A 165 -17.64 -5.01 22.47
N GLU A 166 -18.76 -4.74 23.14
CA GLU A 166 -19.97 -4.22 22.50
C GLU A 166 -20.56 -3.08 23.34
N PRO A 167 -20.50 -1.81 22.88
CA PRO A 167 -20.94 -0.68 23.68
C PRO A 167 -22.42 -0.74 24.06
N LEU A 168 -23.27 -1.33 23.22
CA LEU A 168 -24.71 -1.44 23.48
C LEU A 168 -25.07 -2.46 24.57
N LEU A 169 -24.09 -3.16 25.16
CA LEU A 169 -24.28 -3.91 26.40
C LEU A 169 -24.33 -2.98 27.62
N ASN A 170 -23.76 -1.78 27.53
CA ASN A 170 -23.82 -0.80 28.61
C ASN A 170 -25.18 -0.07 28.58
N PRO A 171 -26.05 -0.24 29.59
CA PRO A 171 -27.37 0.40 29.61
C PRO A 171 -27.30 1.94 29.66
N GLN A 172 -26.17 2.50 30.09
CA GLN A 172 -25.93 3.94 30.12
C GLN A 172 -25.27 4.46 28.83
N CYS A 173 -25.07 3.63 27.79
CA CYS A 173 -24.44 4.02 26.52
C CYS A 173 -24.93 5.38 25.97
N PRO A 174 -26.25 5.69 25.92
CA PRO A 174 -26.74 6.98 25.44
C PRO A 174 -26.20 8.20 26.20
N ASN A 175 -25.91 8.06 27.49
CA ASN A 175 -25.48 9.16 28.35
C ASN A 175 -24.03 9.59 28.03
N PHE A 176 -23.20 8.69 27.52
CA PHE A 176 -21.85 9.01 27.09
C PHE A 176 -21.84 9.95 25.87
N PHE A 177 -22.90 9.95 25.04
CA PHE A 177 -23.04 10.86 23.91
C PHE A 177 -23.17 12.31 24.38
N GLU A 178 -24.02 12.53 25.38
CA GLU A 178 -24.26 13.85 25.98
C GLU A 178 -23.01 14.39 26.65
N VAL A 179 -22.34 13.56 27.47
CA VAL A 179 -21.10 13.95 28.14
C VAL A 179 -20.02 14.28 27.12
N THR A 180 -19.82 13.45 26.10
CA THR A 180 -18.84 13.71 25.04
C THR A 180 -19.15 15.03 24.32
N ARG A 181 -20.41 15.23 23.90
CA ARG A 181 -20.83 16.43 23.18
C ARG A 181 -20.70 17.71 24.02
N LYS A 182 -20.98 17.63 25.32
CA LYS A 182 -20.86 18.74 26.28
C LYS A 182 -19.45 19.32 26.30
N TYR A 183 -18.43 18.47 26.37
CA TYR A 183 -17.03 18.92 26.45
C TYR A 183 -16.36 19.11 25.08
N PHE A 184 -16.86 18.43 24.05
CA PHE A 184 -16.32 18.45 22.69
C PHE A 184 -17.40 18.81 21.65
N PRO A 185 -17.84 20.08 21.59
CA PRO A 185 -18.96 20.50 20.74
C PRO A 185 -18.67 20.44 19.23
N LYS A 186 -17.39 20.39 18.84
CA LYS A 186 -16.97 20.34 17.43
C LYS A 186 -16.56 18.95 16.94
N SER A 187 -16.22 18.04 17.85
CA SER A 187 -15.74 16.71 17.50
C SER A 187 -16.84 15.83 16.93
N GLU A 188 -16.46 14.90 16.07
CA GLU A 188 -17.35 13.82 15.64
C GLU A 188 -17.48 12.77 16.74
N ILE A 189 -18.66 12.17 16.85
CA ILE A 189 -18.93 11.08 17.80
C ILE A 189 -19.40 9.89 16.98
N TRP A 190 -18.62 8.80 17.02
CA TRP A 190 -18.94 7.55 16.33
C TRP A 190 -19.25 6.49 17.37
N LEU A 191 -20.42 5.86 17.26
CA LEU A 191 -20.71 4.63 17.99
C LEU A 191 -20.28 3.45 17.11
N VAL A 192 -19.21 2.76 17.49
CA VAL A 192 -18.73 1.58 16.76
C VAL A 192 -19.28 0.33 17.43
N SER A 193 -20.13 -0.41 16.71
CA SER A 193 -20.85 -1.58 17.22
C SER A 193 -20.71 -2.78 16.28
N ASN A 194 -20.99 -3.98 16.77
CA ASN A 194 -21.16 -5.15 15.91
C ASN A 194 -22.53 -5.24 15.24
N GLY A 195 -23.49 -4.40 15.67
CA GLY A 195 -24.80 -4.24 15.04
C GLY A 195 -25.91 -5.15 15.57
N LEU A 196 -25.61 -6.19 16.34
CA LEU A 196 -26.61 -7.18 16.80
C LEU A 196 -27.67 -6.59 17.74
N LEU A 197 -27.36 -5.50 18.43
CA LEU A 197 -28.22 -4.89 19.45
C LEU A 197 -28.87 -3.59 18.98
N LEU A 198 -28.59 -3.12 17.76
CA LEU A 198 -29.12 -1.85 17.23
C LEU A 198 -30.64 -1.88 17.10
N GLU A 199 -31.21 -2.96 16.59
CA GLU A 199 -32.67 -3.11 16.44
C GLU A 199 -33.43 -3.14 17.78
N LYS A 200 -32.72 -3.40 18.89
CA LYS A 200 -33.31 -3.53 20.23
C LYS A 200 -33.25 -2.24 21.04
N GLN A 201 -32.61 -1.19 20.51
CA GLN A 201 -32.49 0.07 21.20
C GLN A 201 -33.83 0.80 21.26
N ASP A 202 -34.07 1.48 22.38
CA ASP A 202 -35.31 2.20 22.65
C ASP A 202 -35.31 3.62 22.03
N ALA A 203 -36.44 4.32 22.16
CA ALA A 203 -36.60 5.68 21.65
C ALA A 203 -35.63 6.67 22.30
N LEU A 204 -35.24 6.45 23.57
CA LEU A 204 -34.33 7.33 24.30
C LEU A 204 -32.92 7.25 23.72
N PHE A 205 -32.43 6.05 23.39
CA PHE A 205 -31.16 5.87 22.69
C PHE A 205 -31.12 6.67 21.39
N TRP A 206 -32.14 6.52 20.54
CA TRP A 206 -32.18 7.19 19.23
C TRP A 206 -32.31 8.70 19.36
N GLN A 207 -33.11 9.18 20.31
CA GLN A 207 -33.21 10.61 20.63
C GLN A 207 -31.84 11.19 21.00
N LYS A 208 -31.15 10.57 21.97
CA LYS A 208 -29.84 11.06 22.42
C LYS A 208 -28.78 10.97 21.32
N ALA A 209 -28.81 9.93 20.49
CA ALA A 209 -27.91 9.82 19.34
C ALA A 209 -28.11 10.98 18.35
N ARG A 210 -29.36 11.31 18.00
CA ARG A 210 -29.69 12.45 17.12
C ARG A 210 -29.26 13.78 17.72
N GLU A 211 -29.69 14.08 18.95
CA GLU A 211 -29.41 15.37 19.62
C GLU A 211 -27.90 15.64 19.78
N ASN A 212 -27.10 14.57 19.95
CA ASN A 212 -25.65 14.69 20.10
C ASN A 212 -24.87 14.52 18.79
N ARG A 213 -25.57 14.39 17.65
CA ARG A 213 -24.97 14.21 16.31
C ARG A 213 -24.02 13.00 16.25
N VAL A 214 -24.48 11.87 16.79
CA VAL A 214 -23.75 10.60 16.75
C VAL A 214 -23.91 9.94 15.39
N GLN A 215 -22.84 9.35 14.89
CA GLN A 215 -22.87 8.47 13.72
C GLN A 215 -22.80 7.02 14.18
N ILE A 216 -23.73 6.18 13.74
CA ILE A 216 -23.71 4.75 14.00
C ILE A 216 -22.82 4.09 12.96
N ARG A 217 -21.71 3.48 13.41
CA ARG A 217 -20.70 2.90 12.53
C ARG A 217 -20.49 1.41 12.78
N PRO A 218 -21.40 0.54 12.31
CA PRO A 218 -21.30 -0.87 12.57
C PRO A 218 -20.23 -1.53 11.71
N THR A 219 -19.60 -2.57 12.26
CA THR A 219 -18.75 -3.48 11.48
C THR A 219 -19.60 -4.56 10.81
N LYS A 220 -19.41 -4.76 9.50
CA LYS A 220 -20.12 -5.80 8.75
C LYS A 220 -19.46 -7.18 8.95
N TYR A 221 -19.91 -7.88 9.98
CA TYR A 221 -19.56 -9.28 10.20
C TYR A 221 -20.35 -10.19 9.23
N PRO A 222 -19.85 -11.38 8.86
CA PRO A 222 -20.57 -12.36 8.03
C PRO A 222 -21.65 -13.08 8.86
N LEU A 223 -22.56 -12.29 9.43
CA LEU A 223 -23.68 -12.71 10.27
C LEU A 223 -24.98 -12.26 9.60
N LYS A 224 -26.06 -12.99 9.83
CA LYS A 224 -27.38 -12.60 9.36
C LYS A 224 -27.90 -11.46 10.24
N ILE A 225 -27.72 -10.22 9.77
CA ILE A 225 -28.24 -8.99 10.35
C ILE A 225 -29.12 -8.32 9.29
N ASP A 226 -30.30 -7.86 9.69
CA ASP A 226 -31.21 -7.14 8.80
C ASP A 226 -30.77 -5.67 8.67
N TRP A 227 -29.79 -5.44 7.80
CA TRP A 227 -29.24 -4.10 7.59
C TRP A 227 -30.24 -3.13 6.97
N ASP A 228 -31.22 -3.61 6.21
CA ASP A 228 -32.27 -2.77 5.63
C ASP A 228 -33.18 -2.22 6.74
N LYS A 229 -33.54 -3.07 7.71
CA LYS A 229 -34.28 -2.64 8.90
C LYS A 229 -33.47 -1.69 9.79
N ILE A 230 -32.19 -1.97 10.04
CA ILE A 230 -31.32 -1.06 10.80
C ILE A 230 -31.20 0.29 10.09
N LYS A 231 -31.06 0.28 8.75
CA LYS A 231 -31.04 1.51 7.95
C LYS A 231 -32.35 2.29 8.09
N ALA A 232 -33.49 1.62 7.97
CA ALA A 232 -34.80 2.26 8.15
C ALA A 232 -34.97 2.87 9.54
N LEU A 233 -34.49 2.20 10.60
CA LEU A 233 -34.48 2.74 11.97
C LEU A 233 -33.59 3.99 12.09
N CYS A 234 -32.39 3.95 11.51
CA CYS A 234 -31.47 5.08 11.50
C CYS A 234 -32.07 6.29 10.75
N ASP A 235 -32.62 6.07 9.56
CA ASP A 235 -33.26 7.10 8.73
C ASP A 235 -34.47 7.72 9.46
N ALA A 236 -35.34 6.89 10.05
CA ALA A 236 -36.52 7.36 10.78
C ALA A 236 -36.19 8.19 12.03
N ASN A 237 -34.99 8.01 12.59
CA ASN A 237 -34.52 8.75 13.76
C ASN A 237 -33.53 9.86 13.42
N GLU A 238 -33.24 10.08 12.13
CA GLU A 238 -32.27 11.06 11.63
C GLU A 238 -30.84 10.86 12.17
N VAL A 239 -30.45 9.60 12.34
CA VAL A 239 -29.12 9.21 12.83
C VAL A 239 -28.31 8.60 11.68
N PRO A 240 -27.14 9.14 11.29
CA PRO A 240 -26.36 8.59 10.19
C PRO A 240 -25.88 7.16 10.44
N LEU A 241 -26.11 6.27 9.46
CA LEU A 241 -25.55 4.92 9.41
C LEU A 241 -24.40 4.87 8.40
N ILE A 242 -23.18 4.63 8.87
CA ILE A 242 -21.98 4.59 8.02
C ILE A 242 -21.15 3.35 8.37
N PHE A 243 -21.17 2.34 7.51
CA PHE A 243 -20.40 1.12 7.77
C PHE A 243 -18.90 1.39 7.92
N PHE A 244 -18.29 0.69 8.88
CA PHE A 244 -16.84 0.65 8.98
C PHE A 244 -16.26 0.01 7.71
N ASN A 245 -15.27 0.65 7.07
CA ASN A 245 -14.75 0.30 5.73
C ASN A 245 -15.80 0.34 4.61
N GLU A 246 -16.74 1.29 4.67
CA GLU A 246 -17.71 1.60 3.59
C GLU A 246 -18.67 0.44 3.23
N GLY A 247 -18.69 -0.63 4.02
CA GLY A 247 -19.64 -1.75 3.86
C GLY A 247 -19.31 -2.72 2.73
N GLU A 248 -18.24 -2.46 1.96
CA GLU A 248 -17.72 -3.31 0.89
C GLU A 248 -16.93 -4.50 1.43
N VAL A 249 -16.33 -4.34 2.61
CA VAL A 249 -15.42 -5.33 3.20
C VAL A 249 -16.12 -6.08 4.34
N GLU A 250 -16.37 -7.38 4.12
CA GLU A 250 -16.73 -8.27 5.22
C GLU A 250 -15.55 -8.42 6.19
N LYS A 251 -15.84 -8.44 7.49
CA LYS A 251 -14.82 -8.63 8.51
C LYS A 251 -14.06 -9.94 8.29
N THR A 252 -12.74 -9.88 8.37
CA THR A 252 -11.83 -11.03 8.38
C THR A 252 -11.23 -11.22 9.76
N SER A 253 -10.70 -12.42 10.02
CA SER A 253 -9.96 -12.71 11.24
C SER A 253 -8.49 -12.32 11.05
N TRP A 254 -7.89 -11.77 12.10
CA TRP A 254 -6.46 -11.48 12.16
C TRP A 254 -5.85 -12.20 13.34
N LYS A 255 -4.59 -12.60 13.21
CA LYS A 255 -3.78 -13.08 14.31
C LYS A 255 -2.76 -12.00 14.66
N PHE A 256 -2.87 -11.47 15.87
CA PHE A 256 -1.91 -10.52 16.43
C PHE A 256 -1.00 -11.25 17.41
N THR A 257 0.07 -11.82 16.89
CA THR A 257 1.01 -12.61 17.68
C THR A 257 1.80 -11.72 18.65
N LEU A 258 1.88 -12.16 19.90
CA LEU A 258 2.68 -11.61 20.97
C LEU A 258 3.77 -12.61 21.37
N ASP A 259 4.95 -12.09 21.70
CA ASP A 259 6.08 -12.83 22.25
C ASP A 259 6.08 -12.68 23.78
N PRO A 260 5.77 -13.73 24.57
CA PRO A 260 5.72 -13.62 26.02
C PRO A 260 7.09 -13.39 26.67
N GLU A 261 8.19 -13.66 25.96
CA GLU A 261 9.54 -13.43 26.47
C GLU A 261 9.95 -11.96 26.38
N GLY A 262 9.20 -11.14 25.64
CA GLY A 262 9.43 -9.70 25.52
C GLY A 262 10.76 -9.35 24.85
N LYS A 263 11.17 -10.14 23.84
CA LYS A 263 12.47 -10.01 23.16
C LYS A 263 12.40 -9.23 21.85
N CYS A 264 11.22 -8.75 21.44
CA CYS A 264 11.11 -7.96 20.22
C CYS A 264 11.79 -6.59 20.41
N ASP A 265 12.38 -6.07 19.33
CA ASP A 265 12.91 -4.71 19.32
C ASP A 265 11.77 -3.68 19.36
N ASN A 266 11.74 -2.85 20.41
CA ASN A 266 10.67 -1.87 20.62
C ASN A 266 10.50 -0.91 19.44
N TYR A 267 11.62 -0.43 18.89
CA TYR A 267 11.59 0.55 17.82
C TYR A 267 11.02 -0.06 16.54
N HIS A 268 11.53 -1.23 16.14
CA HIS A 268 11.01 -1.99 15.01
C HIS A 268 9.53 -2.34 15.19
N SER A 269 9.15 -2.88 16.34
CA SER A 269 7.76 -3.23 16.62
C SER A 269 6.82 -2.03 16.55
N PHE A 270 7.25 -0.85 17.03
CA PHE A 270 6.46 0.36 16.96
C PHE A 270 6.38 0.92 15.53
N THR A 271 7.51 1.07 14.82
CA THR A 271 7.55 1.71 13.50
C THR A 271 6.96 0.86 12.39
N HIS A 272 6.80 -0.46 12.60
CA HIS A 272 6.13 -1.37 11.66
C HIS A 272 4.69 -1.72 12.07
N CYS A 273 4.19 -1.17 13.17
CA CYS A 273 2.84 -1.43 13.66
C CYS A 273 1.79 -0.58 12.94
N SER A 274 0.75 -1.21 12.41
CA SER A 274 -0.39 -0.49 11.81
C SER A 274 -1.17 0.36 12.83
N MET A 275 -1.18 -0.04 14.11
CA MET A 275 -1.95 0.62 15.18
C MET A 275 -1.24 1.80 15.86
N ALA A 276 0.10 1.79 15.91
CA ALA A 276 0.86 2.81 16.64
C ALA A 276 0.55 4.23 16.13
N ASN A 277 0.47 5.21 17.04
CA ASN A 277 0.18 6.62 16.74
C ASN A 277 -1.08 6.85 15.86
N HIS A 278 -2.04 5.92 15.88
CA HIS A 278 -3.24 5.97 15.03
C HIS A 278 -4.47 5.36 15.71
N CYS A 279 -4.32 4.23 16.40
CA CYS A 279 -5.38 3.56 17.17
C CYS A 279 -5.28 3.91 18.66
N VAL A 280 -5.25 5.21 18.95
CA VAL A 280 -5.04 5.74 20.30
C VAL A 280 -6.22 5.35 21.19
N GLN A 281 -5.93 4.70 22.31
CA GLN A 281 -6.94 4.33 23.30
C GLN A 281 -6.96 5.34 24.44
N PHE A 282 -8.15 5.61 24.96
CA PHE A 282 -8.34 6.39 26.17
C PHE A 282 -9.12 5.58 27.21
N LYS A 283 -8.52 5.40 28.38
CA LYS A 283 -9.06 4.58 29.47
C LYS A 283 -8.62 5.15 30.82
N LYS A 284 -9.59 5.46 31.68
CA LYS A 284 -9.39 5.92 33.08
C LYS A 284 -8.35 7.04 33.20
N GLY A 285 -8.55 8.13 32.46
CA GLY A 285 -7.67 9.29 32.47
C GLY A 285 -6.32 9.09 31.78
N ARG A 286 -6.12 7.99 31.06
CA ARG A 286 -4.83 7.68 30.42
C ARG A 286 -4.97 7.44 28.93
N LEU A 287 -4.00 7.93 28.16
CA LEU A 287 -3.83 7.64 26.75
C LEU A 287 -2.81 6.53 26.54
N TYR A 288 -3.11 5.63 25.61
CA TYR A 288 -2.25 4.53 25.18
C TYR A 288 -2.02 4.59 23.67
N THR A 289 -0.83 4.21 23.21
CA THR A 289 -0.47 4.26 21.79
C THR A 289 -1.20 3.24 20.93
N CYS A 290 -1.72 2.15 21.53
CA CYS A 290 -2.51 1.13 20.86
C CYS A 290 -3.37 0.32 21.84
N THR A 291 -4.15 -0.62 21.29
CA THR A 291 -5.12 -1.45 22.02
C THR A 291 -4.50 -2.38 23.06
N PHE A 292 -3.32 -2.95 22.80
CA PHE A 292 -2.74 -3.97 23.68
C PHE A 292 -2.47 -3.48 25.10
N PRO A 293 -1.61 -2.47 25.34
CA PRO A 293 -1.30 -2.04 26.69
C PRO A 293 -2.52 -1.46 27.44
N ALA A 294 -3.55 -1.02 26.72
CA ALA A 294 -4.80 -0.53 27.32
C ALA A 294 -5.71 -1.65 27.85
N HIS A 295 -5.58 -2.88 27.34
CA HIS A 295 -6.54 -3.97 27.58
C HIS A 295 -5.90 -5.33 27.88
N ILE A 296 -4.56 -5.40 27.98
CA ILE A 296 -3.82 -6.66 28.21
C ILE A 296 -4.19 -7.33 29.55
N GLU A 297 -4.73 -6.57 30.50
CA GLU A 297 -5.25 -7.10 31.76
C GLU A 297 -6.24 -8.25 31.58
N HIS A 298 -7.08 -8.22 30.53
CA HIS A 298 -8.05 -9.29 30.25
C HIS A 298 -7.37 -10.59 29.85
N TYR A 299 -6.30 -10.50 29.05
CA TYR A 299 -5.47 -11.65 28.71
C TYR A 299 -4.80 -12.21 29.97
N ASN A 300 -4.14 -11.33 30.74
CA ASN A 300 -3.40 -11.72 31.93
C ASN A 300 -4.30 -12.35 33.00
N LYS A 301 -5.49 -11.79 33.21
CA LYS A 301 -6.46 -12.32 34.16
C LYS A 301 -6.90 -13.75 33.79
N LYS A 302 -7.07 -14.02 32.50
CA LYS A 302 -7.55 -15.32 32.02
C LYS A 302 -6.47 -16.40 31.94
N TYR A 303 -5.29 -16.06 31.44
CA TYR A 303 -4.24 -17.04 31.11
C TYR A 303 -3.03 -16.98 32.05
N GLY A 304 -3.07 -16.11 33.06
CA GLY A 304 -1.95 -15.81 33.97
C GLY A 304 -1.19 -14.56 33.55
N HIS A 305 -0.59 -13.88 34.53
CA HIS A 305 0.14 -12.61 34.40
C HIS A 305 1.42 -12.75 33.53
N THR A 306 1.22 -12.91 32.23
CA THR A 306 2.26 -13.20 31.25
C THR A 306 2.93 -11.91 30.75
N PHE A 307 2.16 -10.83 30.63
CA PHE A 307 2.62 -9.56 30.09
C PHE A 307 2.63 -8.47 31.16
N GLU A 308 3.76 -7.83 31.37
CA GLU A 308 3.89 -6.78 32.37
C GLU A 308 3.71 -5.40 31.75
N LEU A 309 2.85 -4.58 32.35
CA LEU A 309 2.71 -3.17 32.01
C LEU A 309 3.75 -2.34 32.75
N SER A 310 4.37 -1.43 32.02
CA SER A 310 5.22 -0.37 32.54
C SER A 310 4.42 0.90 32.78
N PRO A 311 4.76 1.73 33.78
CA PRO A 311 4.21 3.08 33.91
C PRO A 311 4.40 3.94 32.66
N PHE A 312 5.40 3.62 31.83
CA PHE A 312 5.70 4.32 30.57
C PHE A 312 4.92 3.80 29.35
N ASP A 313 4.00 2.84 29.53
CA ASP A 313 3.12 2.34 28.44
C ASP A 313 1.89 3.22 28.19
N SER A 314 1.70 4.24 29.03
CA SER A 314 0.62 5.21 28.92
C SER A 314 1.00 6.55 29.53
N ILE A 315 0.20 7.56 29.22
CA ILE A 315 0.37 8.92 29.76
C ILE A 315 -0.95 9.43 30.36
N SER A 316 -0.89 10.06 31.53
CA SER A 316 -2.05 10.56 32.26
C SER A 316 -2.41 11.99 31.86
N ILE A 317 -3.66 12.25 31.54
CA ILE A 317 -4.15 13.62 31.27
C ILE A 317 -4.16 14.52 32.51
N TYR A 318 -3.99 13.94 33.69
CA TYR A 318 -3.91 14.67 34.96
C TYR A 318 -2.48 15.10 35.31
N GLU A 319 -1.48 14.44 34.73
CA GLU A 319 -0.06 14.62 35.08
C GLU A 319 0.73 15.34 33.96
N VAL A 320 0.19 15.40 32.74
CA VAL A 320 0.82 16.11 31.63
C VAL A 320 0.88 17.62 31.87
N LYS A 321 2.00 18.20 31.42
CA LYS A 321 2.23 19.63 31.40
C LYS A 321 1.31 20.33 30.40
N ASP A 322 1.20 19.79 29.19
CA ASP A 322 0.46 20.39 28.09
C ASP A 322 0.07 19.36 27.01
N TYR A 323 -0.68 19.82 26.01
CA TYR A 323 -1.13 18.97 24.92
C TYR A 323 0.03 18.42 24.07
N GLN A 324 1.12 19.17 23.92
CA GLN A 324 2.23 18.74 23.09
C GLN A 324 2.89 17.51 23.71
N GLU A 325 3.03 17.46 25.03
CA GLU A 325 3.55 16.29 25.74
C GLU A 325 2.76 15.01 25.42
N LEU A 326 1.42 15.08 25.36
CA LEU A 326 0.58 13.96 24.94
C LEU A 326 0.89 13.52 23.50
N LEU A 327 0.97 14.47 22.57
CA LEU A 327 1.20 14.19 21.15
C LEU A 327 2.61 13.62 20.91
N TYR A 328 3.62 14.11 21.64
CA TYR A 328 4.98 13.55 21.63
C TYR A 328 5.03 12.15 22.22
N PHE A 329 4.27 11.87 23.28
CA PHE A 329 4.20 10.53 23.85
C PHE A 329 3.62 9.52 22.85
N LEU A 330 2.60 9.90 22.08
CA LEU A 330 1.96 8.99 21.13
C LEU A 330 2.84 8.62 19.93
N ALA A 331 3.82 9.48 19.61
CA ALA A 331 4.73 9.33 18.48
C ALA A 331 6.07 8.66 18.84
N LYS A 332 6.14 7.88 19.93
CA LYS A 332 7.34 7.13 20.30
C LYS A 332 7.04 5.68 20.73
N PRO A 333 8.02 4.76 20.56
CA PRO A 333 7.91 3.41 21.11
C PRO A 333 7.69 3.42 22.62
N ILE A 334 6.92 2.44 23.10
CA ILE A 334 6.67 2.19 24.53
C ILE A 334 7.25 0.84 24.94
N PRO A 335 7.55 0.60 26.23
CA PRO A 335 8.08 -0.68 26.71
C PRO A 335 7.27 -1.91 26.29
N PHE A 336 5.94 -1.82 26.23
CA PHE A 336 5.06 -2.92 25.82
C PHE A 336 5.34 -3.43 24.40
N CYS A 337 5.91 -2.59 23.52
CA CYS A 337 6.25 -2.98 22.15
C CYS A 337 7.17 -4.22 22.08
N ARG A 338 7.91 -4.53 23.16
CA ARG A 338 8.80 -5.69 23.26
C ARG A 338 8.07 -7.03 23.15
N TYR A 339 6.78 -7.02 23.46
CA TYR A 339 5.91 -8.19 23.35
C TYR A 339 5.25 -8.29 21.96
N CYS A 340 5.28 -7.25 21.14
CA CYS A 340 4.54 -7.21 19.88
C CYS A 340 5.37 -7.80 18.73
N LYS A 341 5.03 -9.01 18.27
CA LYS A 341 5.70 -9.67 17.14
C LYS A 341 5.09 -9.27 15.80
N VAL A 342 5.16 -7.97 15.49
CA VAL A 342 4.43 -7.33 14.37
C VAL A 342 4.74 -7.94 13.00
N SER A 343 5.95 -8.48 12.80
CA SER A 343 6.35 -9.17 11.57
C SER A 343 5.56 -10.45 11.29
N GLN A 344 4.82 -10.96 12.29
CA GLN A 344 3.97 -12.14 12.19
C GLN A 344 2.48 -11.82 12.32
N TRP A 345 2.12 -10.54 12.40
CA TRP A 345 0.71 -10.17 12.36
C TRP A 345 0.19 -10.39 10.95
N ALA A 346 -0.86 -11.18 10.84
CA ALA A 346 -1.36 -11.61 9.55
C ALA A 346 -2.88 -11.84 9.55
N PRO A 347 -3.54 -11.62 8.40
CA PRO A 347 -4.90 -12.10 8.21
C PRO A 347 -4.89 -13.64 8.25
N VAL A 348 -5.87 -14.25 8.92
CA VAL A 348 -6.08 -15.71 8.94
C VAL A 348 -7.30 -16.13 8.10
N GLY A 349 -7.74 -15.24 7.21
CA GLY A 349 -8.85 -15.47 6.29
C GLY A 349 -10.21 -15.06 6.86
N LYS A 350 -11.25 -15.84 6.55
CA LYS A 350 -12.64 -15.55 6.93
C LYS A 350 -12.79 -15.32 8.43
N TRP A 351 -13.73 -14.45 8.81
CA TRP A 351 -14.10 -14.31 10.21
C TRP A 351 -14.51 -15.66 10.79
N ARG A 352 -14.00 -15.97 11.98
CA ARG A 352 -14.35 -17.19 12.71
C ARG A 352 -14.45 -16.89 14.21
N PRO A 353 -15.29 -17.64 14.94
CA PRO A 353 -15.36 -17.49 16.38
C PRO A 353 -14.07 -17.96 17.06
N SER A 354 -13.69 -17.27 18.12
CA SER A 354 -12.63 -17.60 19.06
C SER A 354 -12.99 -18.89 19.81
N LYS A 355 -11.99 -19.76 20.00
CA LYS A 355 -12.05 -20.87 20.95
C LYS A 355 -11.59 -20.45 22.33
N LYS A 356 -11.23 -19.16 22.50
CA LYS A 356 -10.66 -18.58 23.72
C LYS A 356 -9.39 -19.31 24.15
N ASP A 357 -8.58 -19.69 23.18
CA ASP A 357 -7.28 -20.32 23.38
C ASP A 357 -6.19 -19.23 23.48
N LYS A 358 -5.26 -19.37 24.44
CA LYS A 358 -4.10 -18.45 24.59
C LYS A 358 -3.29 -18.33 23.29
N PHE A 359 -3.24 -19.39 22.47
CA PHE A 359 -2.52 -19.42 21.20
C PHE A 359 -3.20 -18.68 20.03
N GLU A 360 -4.36 -18.08 20.28
CA GLU A 360 -4.88 -17.06 19.36
C GLU A 360 -3.99 -15.81 19.35
N TYR A 361 -3.20 -15.62 20.41
CA TYR A 361 -2.28 -14.49 20.57
C TYR A 361 -0.81 -14.92 20.67
N LEU A 362 -0.52 -16.20 20.94
CA LEU A 362 0.85 -16.71 21.01
C LEU A 362 1.20 -17.59 19.81
N GLU A 363 2.49 -17.78 19.55
CA GLU A 363 2.95 -18.90 18.73
C GLU A 363 2.71 -20.22 19.47
N ARG A 364 2.27 -21.24 18.73
CA ARG A 364 2.36 -22.62 19.22
C ARG A 364 3.80 -23.06 19.00
N LYS A 365 4.48 -23.49 20.06
CA LYS A 365 5.72 -24.25 19.91
C LYS A 365 5.29 -25.65 19.47
N ASP A 366 6.05 -26.32 18.60
CA ASP A 366 5.68 -27.61 17.97
C ASP A 366 5.34 -28.76 18.96
N ASN A 367 5.48 -28.53 20.28
CA ASN A 367 5.24 -29.47 21.37
C ASN A 367 4.09 -29.06 22.33
N GLU A 368 3.29 -28.02 22.03
CA GLU A 368 2.08 -27.60 22.77
C GLU A 368 0.85 -27.50 21.85
#